data_AF-A0A9E4JL12-F1
#
_entry.id   AF-A0A9E4JL12-F1
#
_cell.length_a   1.000
_cell.length_b   1.000
_cell.length_c   1.000
_cell.angle_alpha   90.00
_cell.angle_beta   90.00
_cell.angle_gamma   90.00
#
_symmetry.space_group_name_H-M   'P 1'
#
loop_
_entity.id
_entity.type
_entity.pdbx_description
1 polymer ?
#
loop_
_entity_poly.entity_id
_entity_poly.type
_entity_poly.pdbx_seq_one_letter_code
_entity_poly.pdbx_strand_id
1 'polypeptide(L)'
;MKPETDVIFQWVGFGSGQYRGWNSFCRVRIFKTQDRTIVLMSDLDRDKETGTSITNSVENVMTLIDQMYQLAGPIIWIEHYPRHNAIAQLKKEIGEERANRKIKRDFLYQETFSHVTCNWDGERYQNPNWNYLRDHPVLDMIETNMNGCDRLPLVVVQVVVNRQVVNR
;
A
#
# COMPACT_ATOMS: atom_id res chain seq x y z
N MET A 1 12.85 6.63 13.07
CA MET A 1 12.72 5.17 13.01
C MET A 1 12.96 4.70 11.59
N LYS A 2 13.95 3.83 11.38
CA LYS A 2 14.19 3.18 10.09
C LYS A 2 13.32 1.91 10.02
N PRO A 3 12.70 1.58 8.88
CA PRO A 3 12.01 0.31 8.75
C PRO A 3 13.01 -0.86 8.86
N GLU A 4 12.57 -1.96 9.45
CA GLU A 4 13.31 -3.23 9.45
C GLU A 4 13.25 -3.90 8.08
N THR A 5 12.11 -3.74 7.40
CA THR A 5 11.89 -4.22 6.03
C THR A 5 11.45 -3.07 5.15
N ASP A 6 12.06 -2.92 3.98
CA ASP A 6 11.69 -1.94 2.96
C ASP A 6 11.89 -2.55 1.57
N VAL A 7 10.80 -2.99 0.96
CA VAL A 7 10.82 -3.80 -0.27
C VAL A 7 9.75 -3.36 -1.25
N ILE A 8 9.94 -3.70 -2.52
CA ILE A 8 8.84 -3.74 -3.48
C ILE A 8 8.20 -5.11 -3.37
N PHE A 9 7.00 -5.13 -2.82
CA PHE A 9 6.20 -6.34 -2.66
C PHE A 9 5.36 -6.57 -3.91
N GLN A 10 5.42 -7.77 -4.45
CA GLN A 10 4.62 -8.19 -5.59
C GLN A 10 3.61 -9.25 -5.19
N TRP A 11 2.36 -9.07 -5.63
CA TRP A 11 1.30 -10.07 -5.51
C TRP A 11 0.61 -10.31 -6.86
N VAL A 12 -0.18 -11.37 -6.92
CA VAL A 12 -1.10 -11.62 -8.04
C VAL A 12 -2.47 -11.07 -7.66
N GLY A 13 -2.86 -9.97 -8.27
CA GLY A 13 -4.17 -9.35 -8.08
C GLY A 13 -5.22 -9.90 -9.03
N PHE A 14 -6.47 -9.92 -8.60
CA PHE A 14 -7.61 -10.30 -9.44
C PHE A 14 -8.56 -9.11 -9.59
N GLY A 15 -8.69 -8.60 -10.81
CA GLY A 15 -9.71 -7.59 -11.12
C GLY A 15 -11.11 -8.21 -11.17
N SER A 16 -12.14 -7.38 -11.16
CA SER A 16 -13.53 -7.81 -11.35
C SER A 16 -13.72 -8.44 -12.74
N GLY A 17 -13.54 -9.76 -12.83
CA GLY A 17 -13.98 -10.57 -13.97
C GLY A 17 -12.93 -11.02 -14.99
N GLN A 18 -11.62 -10.99 -14.70
CA GLN A 18 -10.62 -11.55 -15.63
C GLN A 18 -9.83 -12.73 -15.04
N TYR A 19 -9.88 -13.86 -15.74
CA TYR A 19 -9.22 -15.15 -15.43
C TYR A 19 -7.67 -15.13 -15.46
N ARG A 20 -7.06 -13.98 -15.78
CA ARG A 20 -5.61 -13.79 -15.75
C ARG A 20 -5.29 -12.86 -14.58
N GLY A 21 -4.64 -13.40 -13.56
CA GLY A 21 -4.13 -12.61 -12.46
C GLY A 21 -3.11 -11.59 -12.97
N TRP A 22 -3.11 -10.41 -12.37
CA TRP A 22 -2.24 -9.30 -12.72
C TRP A 22 -1.07 -9.27 -11.75
N ASN A 23 0.15 -9.10 -12.27
CA ASN A 23 1.26 -8.77 -11.38
C ASN A 23 1.03 -7.37 -10.86
N SER A 24 0.92 -7.27 -9.54
CA SER A 24 0.61 -6.04 -8.84
C SER A 24 1.71 -5.73 -7.85
N PHE A 25 1.98 -4.44 -7.63
CA PHE A 25 3.16 -4.00 -6.87
C PHE A 25 2.85 -2.85 -5.92
N CYS A 26 3.44 -2.92 -4.73
CA CYS A 26 3.44 -1.83 -3.75
C CYS A 26 4.78 -1.83 -3.01
N ARG A 27 5.13 -0.71 -2.37
CA ARG A 27 6.26 -0.66 -1.44
C ARG A 27 5.75 -1.04 -0.06
N VAL A 28 6.31 -2.08 0.53
CA VAL A 28 6.00 -2.50 1.90
C VAL A 28 7.13 -2.08 2.81
N ARG A 29 6.76 -1.35 3.86
CA ARG A 29 7.67 -1.00 4.96
C ARG A 29 7.14 -1.52 6.27
N ILE A 30 7.98 -2.24 7.01
CA ILE A 30 7.65 -2.84 8.30
C ILE A 30 8.51 -2.18 9.37
N PHE A 31 7.84 -1.60 10.36
CA PHE A 31 8.46 -0.99 11.52
C PHE A 31 8.08 -1.80 12.75
N LYS A 32 9.05 -2.34 13.46
CA LYS A 32 8.82 -2.97 14.76
C LYS A 32 9.10 -1.97 15.87
N THR A 33 8.14 -1.84 16.78
CA THR A 33 8.34 -1.14 18.06
C THR A 33 8.40 -2.18 19.18
N GLN A 34 8.52 -1.74 20.43
CA GLN A 34 8.52 -2.64 21.57
C GLN A 34 7.17 -3.36 21.76
N ASP A 35 6.07 -2.73 21.36
CA ASP A 35 4.70 -3.14 21.69
C ASP A 35 3.82 -3.48 20.49
N ARG A 36 4.26 -3.15 19.26
CA ARG A 36 3.46 -3.35 18.03
C ARG A 36 4.32 -3.42 16.78
N THR A 37 3.71 -3.91 15.71
CA THR A 37 4.26 -3.85 14.36
C THR A 37 3.43 -2.88 13.52
N ILE A 38 4.07 -1.98 12.79
CA ILE A 38 3.41 -1.09 11.83
C ILE A 38 3.81 -1.53 10.43
N VAL A 39 2.81 -1.83 9.61
CA VAL A 39 3.00 -2.19 8.20
C VAL A 39 2.42 -1.10 7.33
N LEU A 40 3.28 -0.47 6.55
CA LEU A 40 2.92 0.57 5.60
C LEU A 40 2.98 0.00 4.18
N MET A 41 1.82 -0.11 3.55
CA MET A 41 1.65 -0.53 2.17
C MET A 41 1.43 0.71 1.31
N SER A 42 2.47 1.13 0.59
CA SER A 42 2.44 2.34 -0.25
C SER A 42 2.30 1.97 -1.72
N ASP A 43 1.34 2.57 -2.41
CA ASP A 43 1.33 2.55 -3.87
C ASP A 43 2.64 3.14 -4.41
N LEU A 44 3.09 2.67 -5.58
CA LEU A 44 4.35 3.13 -6.16
C LEU A 44 4.23 4.50 -6.83
N ASP A 45 3.02 5.05 -6.96
CA ASP A 45 2.73 6.32 -7.63
C ASP A 45 3.39 6.35 -9.02
N ARG A 46 3.27 5.23 -9.76
CA ARG A 46 3.89 5.04 -11.08
C ARG A 46 2.85 5.18 -12.19
N ASP A 47 3.32 5.67 -13.33
CA ASP A 47 2.49 6.19 -14.41
C ASP A 47 1.56 5.19 -15.13
N LYS A 48 1.57 3.86 -14.89
CA LYS A 48 0.58 2.93 -15.51
C LYS A 48 0.63 1.43 -15.14
N GLU A 49 1.67 0.91 -14.49
CA GLU A 49 1.91 -0.56 -14.42
C GLU A 49 2.06 -1.12 -12.99
N THR A 50 1.15 -0.78 -12.08
CA THR A 50 1.16 -1.33 -10.70
C THR A 50 0.15 -2.47 -10.49
N GLY A 51 -0.57 -2.89 -11.54
CA GLY A 51 -1.56 -3.96 -11.48
C GLY A 51 -2.85 -3.53 -10.77
N THR A 52 -3.38 -4.40 -9.93
CA THR A 52 -4.54 -4.12 -9.08
C THR A 52 -4.17 -3.17 -7.94
N SER A 53 -5.10 -2.29 -7.53
CA SER A 53 -4.90 -1.44 -6.36
C SER A 53 -4.76 -2.25 -5.06
N ILE A 54 -4.07 -1.67 -4.08
CA ILE A 54 -3.97 -2.21 -2.73
C ILE A 54 -5.37 -2.36 -2.13
N THR A 55 -6.24 -1.34 -2.30
CA THR A 55 -7.59 -1.31 -1.73
C THR A 55 -8.41 -2.53 -2.15
N ASN A 56 -8.34 -2.89 -3.44
CA ASN A 56 -9.08 -4.02 -3.99
C ASN A 56 -8.48 -5.38 -3.62
N SER A 57 -7.25 -5.41 -3.13
CA SER A 57 -6.53 -6.65 -2.78
C SER A 57 -6.12 -6.70 -1.30
N VAL A 58 -6.63 -5.80 -0.47
CA VAL A 58 -5.99 -5.50 0.82
C VAL A 58 -5.98 -6.71 1.76
N GLU A 59 -7.06 -7.48 1.81
CA GLU A 59 -7.17 -8.72 2.58
C GLU A 59 -6.08 -9.72 2.19
N ASN A 60 -5.90 -9.93 0.87
CA ASN A 60 -4.90 -10.84 0.34
C ASN A 60 -3.48 -10.32 0.58
N VAL A 61 -3.23 -9.04 0.31
CA VAL A 61 -1.91 -8.42 0.50
C VAL A 61 -1.50 -8.48 1.98
N MET A 62 -2.39 -8.11 2.90
CA MET A 62 -2.16 -8.21 4.34
C MET A 62 -1.85 -9.65 4.76
N THR A 63 -2.64 -10.61 4.27
CA THR A 63 -2.44 -12.04 4.60
C THR A 63 -1.08 -12.53 4.12
N LEU A 64 -0.70 -12.22 2.88
CA LEU A 64 0.58 -12.66 2.31
C LEU A 64 1.77 -12.01 3.02
N ILE A 65 1.67 -10.73 3.38
CA ILE A 65 2.72 -10.05 4.15
C ILE A 65 2.86 -10.69 5.53
N ASP A 66 1.74 -10.90 6.24
CA ASP A 66 1.75 -11.49 7.58
C ASP A 66 2.38 -12.89 7.58
N GLN A 67 1.95 -13.76 6.65
CA GLN A 67 2.50 -15.10 6.50
C GLN A 67 3.98 -15.10 6.11
N MET A 68 4.39 -14.22 5.19
CA MET A 68 5.76 -14.14 4.70
C MET A 68 6.74 -13.67 5.76
N TYR A 69 6.35 -12.65 6.53
CA TYR A 69 7.21 -12.02 7.52
C TYR A 69 6.97 -12.52 8.95
N GLN A 70 6.02 -13.44 9.13
CA GLN A 70 5.63 -14.03 10.42
C GLN A 70 5.43 -12.94 11.47
N LEU A 71 4.54 -11.99 11.19
CA LEU A 71 4.38 -10.82 12.04
C LEU A 71 3.83 -11.24 13.41
N ALA A 72 4.28 -10.53 14.44
CA ALA A 72 3.94 -10.85 15.82
C ALA A 72 3.45 -9.61 16.56
N GLY A 73 2.60 -9.86 17.57
CA GLY A 73 1.97 -8.82 18.39
C GLY A 73 0.86 -8.07 17.65
N PRO A 74 0.35 -6.98 18.24
CA PRO A 74 -0.61 -6.11 17.57
C PRO A 74 -0.02 -5.50 16.29
N ILE A 75 -0.75 -5.62 15.18
CA ILE A 75 -0.33 -5.10 13.87
C ILE A 75 -1.20 -3.90 13.50
N ILE A 76 -0.57 -2.79 13.14
CA ILE A 76 -1.20 -1.62 12.57
C ILE A 76 -0.95 -1.63 11.07
N TRP A 77 -2.03 -1.74 10.29
CA TRP A 77 -1.96 -1.74 8.83
C TRP A 77 -2.31 -0.36 8.29
N ILE A 78 -1.41 0.20 7.50
CA ILE A 78 -1.58 1.51 6.88
C ILE A 78 -1.52 1.33 5.37
N GLU A 79 -2.62 1.68 4.69
CA GLU A 79 -2.63 1.89 3.25
C GLU A 79 -2.25 3.32 2.94
N HIS A 80 -1.36 3.51 1.98
CA HIS A 80 -0.83 4.80 1.59
C HIS A 80 -0.82 4.96 0.06
N TYR A 81 -1.33 6.09 -0.43
CA TYR A 81 -1.21 6.49 -1.83
C TYR A 81 -0.48 7.83 -1.94
N PRO A 82 0.82 7.84 -2.29
CA PRO A 82 1.48 9.06 -2.72
C PRO A 82 0.84 9.48 -4.05
N ARG A 83 0.44 10.75 -4.20
CA ARG A 83 -0.18 11.28 -5.42
C ARG A 83 0.71 12.32 -6.12
N HIS A 84 2.00 12.33 -5.81
CA HIS A 84 2.93 13.38 -6.25
C HIS A 84 3.24 13.27 -7.75
N ASN A 85 3.51 12.06 -8.24
CA ASN A 85 3.78 11.82 -9.66
C ASN A 85 2.51 12.00 -10.48
N ALA A 86 1.35 11.57 -9.97
CA ALA A 86 0.07 11.83 -10.61
C ALA A 86 -0.22 13.34 -10.78
N ILE A 87 0.09 14.17 -9.78
CA ILE A 87 -0.01 15.63 -9.89
C ILE A 87 0.97 16.17 -10.94
N ALA A 88 2.24 15.74 -10.88
CA ALA A 88 3.26 16.21 -11.80
C ALA A 88 2.95 15.83 -13.25
N GLN A 89 2.46 14.61 -13.48
CA GLN A 89 2.01 14.13 -14.78
C GLN A 89 0.78 14.90 -15.27
N LEU A 90 -0.23 15.10 -14.42
CA LEU A 90 -1.40 15.90 -14.77
C LEU A 90 -1.00 17.32 -15.20
N LYS A 91 -0.09 17.96 -14.44
CA LYS A 91 0.43 19.29 -14.80
C LYS A 91 1.11 19.30 -16.17
N LYS A 92 1.87 18.25 -16.50
CA LYS A 92 2.49 18.09 -17.84
C LYS A 92 1.47 17.89 -18.94
N GLU A 93 0.41 17.11 -18.69
CA GLU A 93 -0.58 16.74 -19.72
C GLU A 93 -1.57 17.86 -20.07
N ILE A 94 -2.07 18.59 -19.06
CA ILE A 94 -3.16 19.56 -19.26
C ILE A 94 -2.77 21.00 -18.96
N GLY A 95 -1.50 21.25 -18.64
CA GLY A 95 -0.98 22.55 -18.23
C GLY A 95 -1.28 22.87 -16.77
N GLU A 96 -0.38 23.62 -16.14
CA GLU A 96 -0.38 23.86 -14.69
C GLU A 96 -1.66 24.55 -14.19
N GLU A 97 -2.14 25.59 -14.88
CA GLU A 97 -3.32 26.33 -14.44
C GLU A 97 -4.60 25.46 -14.45
N ARG A 98 -4.75 24.63 -15.50
CA ARG A 98 -5.89 23.71 -15.62
C ARG A 98 -5.77 22.55 -14.63
N ALA A 99 -4.57 22.02 -14.42
CA ALA A 99 -4.29 21.01 -13.41
C ALA A 99 -4.61 21.52 -12.00
N ASN A 100 -4.17 22.73 -11.64
CA ASN A 100 -4.44 23.32 -10.32
C ASN A 100 -5.95 23.51 -10.07
N ARG A 101 -6.72 23.94 -11.08
CA ARG A 101 -8.19 24.00 -10.98
C ARG A 101 -8.81 22.62 -10.75
N LYS A 102 -8.32 21.59 -11.47
CA LYS A 102 -8.81 20.22 -11.33
C LYS A 102 -8.45 19.63 -9.97
N ILE A 103 -7.22 19.79 -9.50
CA ILE A 103 -6.75 19.34 -8.18
C ILE A 103 -7.55 20.00 -7.06
N LYS A 104 -7.83 21.31 -7.17
CA LYS A 104 -8.64 22.02 -6.17
C LYS A 104 -10.09 21.51 -6.09
N ARG A 105 -10.64 21.05 -7.22
CA ARG A 105 -12.01 20.54 -7.29
C ARG A 105 -12.10 19.06 -6.91
N ASP A 106 -11.12 18.28 -7.33
CA ASP A 106 -11.13 16.82 -7.26
C ASP A 106 -10.16 16.38 -6.15
N PHE A 107 -10.69 16.02 -4.97
CA PHE A 107 -9.90 15.51 -3.83
C PHE A 107 -9.07 14.25 -4.14
N LEU A 108 -9.26 13.65 -5.32
CA LEU A 108 -8.57 12.46 -5.84
C LEU A 108 -7.04 12.62 -5.99
N TYR A 109 -6.52 13.85 -5.90
CA TYR A 109 -5.10 14.15 -6.03
C TYR A 109 -4.40 14.41 -4.70
N GLN A 110 -5.07 14.22 -3.56
CA GLN A 110 -4.41 14.31 -2.26
C GLN A 110 -3.70 13.01 -1.94
N GLU A 111 -2.50 13.10 -1.37
CA GLU A 111 -1.88 11.97 -0.71
C GLU A 111 -2.78 11.50 0.43
N THR A 112 -2.96 10.18 0.53
CA THR A 112 -3.92 9.60 1.47
C THR A 112 -3.28 8.52 2.30
N PHE A 113 -3.57 8.53 3.59
CA PHE A 113 -3.26 7.45 4.51
C PHE A 113 -4.55 6.92 5.12
N SER A 114 -4.70 5.61 5.17
CA SER A 114 -5.83 4.96 5.82
C SER A 114 -5.35 3.89 6.78
N HIS A 115 -5.82 3.94 8.03
CA HIS A 115 -5.70 2.81 8.93
C HIS A 115 -6.72 1.75 8.51
N VAL A 116 -6.19 0.59 8.12
CA VAL A 116 -6.99 -0.54 7.66
C VAL A 116 -7.16 -1.50 8.83
N THR A 117 -8.41 -1.75 9.21
CA THR A 117 -8.76 -2.78 10.20
C THR A 117 -9.43 -3.94 9.49
N CYS A 118 -9.06 -5.16 9.85
CA CYS A 118 -9.61 -6.40 9.30
C CYS A 118 -9.83 -7.42 10.41
N ASN A 119 -10.72 -8.37 10.17
CA ASN A 119 -10.89 -9.55 11.01
C ASN A 119 -9.90 -10.62 10.58
N TRP A 120 -9.16 -11.22 11.52
CA TRP A 120 -8.34 -12.40 11.28
C TRP A 120 -9.14 -13.66 11.61
N ASP A 121 -9.29 -14.58 10.66
CA ASP A 121 -10.04 -15.83 10.86
C ASP A 121 -9.16 -17.02 11.32
N GLY A 122 -7.85 -16.80 11.48
CA GLY A 122 -6.86 -17.83 11.76
C GLY A 122 -5.96 -18.16 10.56
N GLU A 123 -6.40 -17.85 9.34
CA GLU A 123 -5.70 -18.15 8.09
C GLU A 123 -5.53 -16.92 7.19
N ARG A 124 -6.52 -16.03 7.17
CA ARG A 124 -6.58 -14.85 6.30
C ARG A 124 -7.28 -13.67 6.97
N TYR A 125 -6.93 -12.47 6.50
CA TYR A 125 -7.65 -11.25 6.82
C TYR A 125 -8.94 -11.17 6.00
N GLN A 126 -10.01 -10.64 6.61
CA GLN A 126 -11.32 -10.46 6.00
C GLN A 126 -11.99 -9.17 6.46
N ASN A 127 -12.97 -8.70 5.68
CA ASN A 127 -13.86 -7.59 5.99
C ASN A 127 -13.10 -6.29 6.31
N PRO A 128 -12.29 -5.77 5.37
CA PRO A 128 -11.50 -4.59 5.59
C PRO A 128 -12.38 -3.36 5.79
N ASN A 129 -11.93 -2.50 6.69
CA ASN A 129 -12.53 -1.19 6.93
C ASN A 129 -11.42 -0.13 6.93
N TRP A 130 -11.68 0.98 6.23
CA TRP A 130 -10.72 2.06 6.06
C TRP A 130 -11.12 3.25 6.92
N ASN A 131 -10.21 3.61 7.82
CA ASN A 131 -10.31 4.84 8.60
C ASN A 131 -9.30 5.84 8.06
N TYR A 132 -9.79 6.84 7.33
CA TYR A 132 -8.94 7.88 6.74
C TYR A 132 -8.25 8.68 7.84
N LEU A 133 -6.93 8.81 7.73
CA LEU A 133 -6.11 9.51 8.70
C LEU A 133 -5.83 10.93 8.20
N ARG A 134 -6.20 11.93 9.01
CA ARG A 134 -5.89 13.35 8.73
C ARG A 134 -4.68 13.84 9.52
N ASP A 135 -4.56 13.44 10.79
CA ASP A 135 -3.57 13.96 11.74
C ASP A 135 -3.15 12.85 12.75
N HIS A 136 -2.71 11.68 12.28
CA HIS A 136 -2.31 10.62 13.21
C HIS A 136 -0.85 10.81 13.63
N PRO A 137 -0.48 10.74 14.93
CA PRO A 137 0.92 10.89 15.38
C PRO A 137 1.89 9.87 14.75
N VAL A 138 1.36 8.71 14.33
CA VAL A 138 2.10 7.70 13.56
C VAL A 138 2.41 8.18 12.14
N LEU A 139 1.55 9.00 11.53
CA LEU A 139 1.85 9.65 10.25
C LEU A 139 2.97 10.66 10.39
N ASP A 140 2.95 11.54 11.40
CA ASP A 140 4.06 12.46 11.65
C ASP A 140 5.38 11.70 11.86
N MET A 141 5.32 10.58 12.60
CA MET A 141 6.46 9.68 12.77
C MET A 141 6.88 9.03 11.45
N ILE A 142 5.94 8.56 10.62
CA ILE A 142 6.24 7.94 9.33
C ILE A 142 6.82 8.98 8.36
N GLU A 143 6.17 10.13 8.18
CA GLU A 143 6.55 11.23 7.28
C GLU A 143 7.93 11.81 7.64
N THR A 144 8.17 12.13 8.91
CA THR A 144 9.46 12.65 9.38
C THR A 144 10.61 11.68 9.09
N ASN A 145 10.33 10.37 9.07
CA ASN A 145 11.32 9.33 8.79
C ASN A 145 11.38 8.91 7.31
N MET A 146 10.39 9.30 6.51
CA MET A 146 10.34 9.03 5.08
C MET A 146 11.10 10.07 4.25
N ASN A 147 11.24 11.30 4.75
CA ASN A 147 12.11 12.35 4.20
C ASN A 147 13.59 11.93 4.28
N GLY A 148 14.01 11.01 3.40
CA GLY A 148 15.37 10.48 3.32
C GLY A 148 15.48 8.97 3.08
N CYS A 149 14.38 8.23 3.12
CA CYS A 149 14.39 6.76 2.95
C CYS A 149 14.33 6.29 1.48
N ASP A 150 14.36 7.21 0.50
CA ASP A 150 14.39 6.86 -0.93
C ASP A 150 15.76 6.34 -1.42
N ARG A 151 16.71 6.11 -0.50
CA ARG A 151 18.09 5.73 -0.82
C ARG A 151 18.50 4.33 -0.36
N LEU A 152 17.57 3.51 0.15
CA LEU A 152 17.87 2.10 0.40
C LEU A 152 17.82 1.31 -0.92
N PRO A 153 18.72 0.34 -1.14
CA PRO A 153 18.61 -0.57 -2.28
C PRO A 153 17.30 -1.36 -2.13
N LEU A 154 16.31 -1.01 -2.96
CA LEU A 154 15.02 -1.69 -3.00
C LEU A 154 15.24 -3.12 -3.50
N VAL A 155 14.88 -4.10 -2.68
CA VAL A 155 14.78 -5.50 -3.11
C VAL A 155 13.34 -5.75 -3.53
N VAL A 156 13.15 -6.32 -4.72
CA VAL A 156 11.84 -6.81 -5.15
C VAL A 156 11.64 -8.19 -4.54
N VAL A 157 10.57 -8.37 -3.77
CA VAL A 157 10.18 -9.66 -3.22
C VAL A 157 8.93 -10.12 -3.95
N GLN A 158 9.05 -11.24 -4.67
CA GLN A 158 7.97 -11.81 -5.45
C GLN A 158 7.23 -12.89 -4.65
N VAL A 159 5.93 -12.72 -4.46
CA VAL A 159 5.06 -13.73 -3.84
C VAL A 159 4.15 -14.32 -4.90
N VAL A 160 4.39 -15.58 -5.27
CA VAL A 160 3.53 -16.33 -6.18
C VAL A 160 2.55 -17.16 -5.36
N VAL A 161 1.29 -16.76 -5.34
CA VAL A 161 0.22 -17.56 -4.72
C VAL A 161 -0.09 -18.75 -5.65
N ASN A 162 0.26 -19.95 -5.21
CA ASN A 162 0.00 -21.18 -5.98
C ASN A 162 -1.52 -21.44 -6.06
N ARG A 163 -2.03 -21.67 -7.27
CA ARG A 163 -3.46 -21.78 -7.64
C ARG A 163 -4.25 -22.94 -7.01
N GLN A 164 -3.74 -23.67 -6.03
CA GLN A 164 -4.32 -24.96 -5.64
C GLN A 164 -5.46 -24.94 -4.60
N VAL A 165 -6.00 -23.77 -4.23
CA VAL A 165 -7.14 -23.70 -3.29
C VAL A 165 -8.31 -22.90 -3.86
N VAL A 166 -8.77 -23.28 -5.04
CA VAL A 166 -10.15 -22.96 -5.48
C VAL A 166 -10.72 -24.23 -6.12
N ASN A 167 -11.03 -25.21 -5.28
CA ASN A 167 -11.93 -26.33 -5.57
C ASN A 167 -12.45 -26.85 -4.24
N ARG A 168 -13.48 -26.19 -3.71
CA ARG A 168 -14.48 -26.78 -2.82
C ARG A 168 -15.82 -26.14 -3.14
#